data_AF-A0AAD8BKH2-F1
#
_entry.id   AF-A0AAD8BKH2-F1
#
_cell.length_a   1.000
_cell.length_b   1.000
_cell.length_c   1.000
_cell.angle_alpha   90.00
_cell.angle_beta   90.00
_cell.angle_gamma   90.00
#
_symmetry.space_group_name_H-M   'P 1'
#
loop_
_entity.id
_entity.type
_entity.pdbx_description
1 polymer ?
#
loop_
_entity_poly.entity_id
_entity_poly.type
_entity_poly.pdbx_seq_one_letter_code
_entity_poly.pdbx_strand_id
1 'polypeptide(L)'
;VVKLADEIDRYVNTSCIMSGWGYTNKSLWTEANRLQKAITMLISSTDCKKFWPQFADALDEELFLCVYNKKGKSGQPNSICSGDSGGPLYCGPNKDILVGTAVGSNANCKGMSPQVFTNVAAYKEWLADKL
;
A
#
# COMPACT_ATOMS: atom_id res chain seq x y z
N VAL A 1 -8.36 -4.66 18.81
CA VAL A 1 -8.43 -5.72 17.77
C VAL A 1 -8.36 -5.06 16.41
N VAL A 2 -7.51 -5.56 15.51
CA VAL A 2 -7.40 -5.05 14.12
C VAL A 2 -8.67 -5.44 13.37
N LYS A 3 -9.28 -4.50 12.63
CA LYS A 3 -10.44 -4.78 11.78
C LYS A 3 -9.96 -5.08 10.36
N LEU A 4 -10.34 -6.22 9.80
CA LEU A 4 -9.98 -6.63 8.44
C LEU A 4 -11.08 -6.21 7.46
N ALA A 5 -10.69 -5.73 6.28
CA ALA A 5 -11.63 -5.45 5.20
C ALA A 5 -12.40 -6.72 4.78
N ASP A 6 -13.70 -6.59 4.54
CA ASP A 6 -14.53 -7.62 3.91
C ASP A 6 -14.41 -7.60 2.38
N GLU A 7 -14.47 -6.40 1.80
CA GLU A 7 -14.39 -6.16 0.37
C GLU A 7 -13.55 -4.90 0.12
N ILE A 8 -12.71 -4.93 -0.92
CA ILE A 8 -11.75 -3.86 -1.15
C ILE A 8 -12.36 -2.64 -1.87
N ASP A 9 -13.39 -2.87 -2.69
CA ASP A 9 -14.00 -1.85 -3.55
C ASP A 9 -14.60 -0.67 -2.77
N ARG A 10 -15.06 -0.89 -1.53
CA ARG A 10 -15.53 0.18 -0.62
C ARG A 10 -14.48 1.23 -0.31
N TYR A 11 -13.21 0.89 -0.49
CA TYR A 11 -12.09 1.75 -0.12
C TYR A 11 -11.42 2.40 -1.35
N VAL A 12 -11.85 2.07 -2.57
CA VAL A 12 -11.28 2.66 -3.80
C VAL A 12 -11.53 4.17 -3.80
N ASN A 13 -10.52 4.94 -4.21
CA ASN A 13 -10.48 6.40 -4.15
C ASN A 13 -10.60 7.00 -2.74
N THR A 14 -10.51 6.18 -1.69
CA THR A 14 -10.44 6.67 -0.31
C THR A 14 -9.00 6.91 0.11
N SER A 15 -8.82 7.88 1.01
CA SER A 15 -7.52 8.09 1.62
C SER A 15 -7.16 6.90 2.51
N CYS A 16 -5.89 6.52 2.50
CA CYS A 16 -5.32 5.47 3.34
C CYS A 16 -4.04 5.95 4.03
N ILE A 17 -3.56 5.20 5.01
CA ILE A 17 -2.28 5.40 5.69
C ILE A 17 -1.46 4.13 5.56
N MET A 18 -0.24 4.28 5.07
CA MET A 18 0.82 3.28 5.20
C MET A 18 1.81 3.73 6.26
N SER A 19 2.41 2.77 6.98
CA SER A 19 3.38 3.04 8.03
C SER A 19 4.46 1.99 8.09
N GLY A 20 5.68 2.38 8.48
CA GLY A 20 6.82 1.47 8.53
C GLY A 20 8.12 2.14 8.97
N TRP A 21 9.21 1.38 8.89
CA TRP A 21 10.56 1.78 9.28
C TRP A 21 11.56 1.72 8.12
N GLY A 22 11.10 1.56 6.89
CA GLY A 22 11.95 1.55 5.72
C GLY A 22 12.71 2.87 5.50
N TYR A 23 13.50 2.92 4.43
CA TYR A 23 14.29 4.12 4.13
C TYR A 23 13.40 5.36 3.96
N THR A 24 13.73 6.41 4.71
CA THR A 24 13.17 7.75 4.54
C THR A 24 13.87 8.53 3.43
N ASN A 25 15.12 8.16 3.15
CA ASN A 25 15.89 8.65 2.00
C ASN A 25 16.74 7.51 1.45
N LYS A 26 16.29 6.92 0.34
CA LYS A 26 16.99 5.78 -0.29
C LYS A 26 18.35 6.18 -0.89
N SER A 27 18.48 7.38 -1.42
CA SER A 27 19.73 7.87 -2.01
C SER A 27 20.85 8.03 -0.98
N LEU A 28 20.49 8.36 0.26
CA LEU A 28 21.42 8.50 1.39
C LEU A 28 21.45 7.28 2.30
N TRP A 29 20.77 6.18 1.92
CA TRP A 29 20.64 4.97 2.73
C TRP A 29 20.18 5.26 4.17
N THR A 30 19.31 6.25 4.34
CA THR A 30 18.83 6.69 5.65
C THR A 30 17.56 5.95 6.04
N GLU A 31 17.66 5.07 7.02
CA GLU A 31 16.54 4.32 7.61
C GLU A 31 15.80 5.14 8.67
N ALA A 32 14.56 4.77 8.95
CA ALA A 32 13.79 5.45 9.97
C ALA A 32 14.18 4.95 11.38
N ASN A 33 14.54 5.88 12.28
CA ASN A 33 14.78 5.56 13.69
C ASN A 33 13.50 5.59 14.56
N ARG A 34 12.38 5.97 13.97
CA ARG A 34 11.04 6.01 14.58
C ARG A 34 10.02 5.63 13.51
N LEU A 35 8.88 5.10 13.93
CA LEU A 35 7.79 4.74 13.01
C LEU A 35 7.41 5.95 12.15
N GLN A 36 7.42 5.75 10.83
CA GLN A 36 6.95 6.73 9.88
C GLN A 36 5.54 6.39 9.42
N LYS A 37 4.83 7.40 8.93
CA LYS A 37 3.53 7.22 8.28
C LYS A 37 3.37 8.17 7.11
N ALA A 38 2.71 7.70 6.07
CA ALA A 38 2.40 8.50 4.89
C ALA A 38 0.93 8.31 4.49
N ILE A 39 0.31 9.41 4.05
CA ILE A 39 -1.05 9.39 3.50
C ILE A 39 -0.96 9.07 2.01
N THR A 40 -1.77 8.13 1.58
CA THR A 40 -1.92 7.75 0.17
C THR A 40 -3.39 7.60 -0.17
N MET A 41 -3.70 7.15 -1.38
CA MET A 41 -5.06 6.87 -1.83
C MET A 41 -5.07 5.49 -2.48
N LEU A 42 -6.08 4.68 -2.15
CA LEU A 42 -6.32 3.44 -2.88
C LEU A 42 -6.83 3.78 -4.28
N ILE A 43 -6.25 3.19 -5.31
CA ILE A 43 -6.69 3.38 -6.70
C ILE A 43 -7.34 2.11 -7.22
N SER A 44 -8.13 2.24 -8.30
CA SER A 44 -8.74 1.09 -8.94
C SER A 44 -7.67 0.15 -9.53
N SER A 45 -7.97 -1.16 -9.60
CA SER A 45 -7.14 -2.16 -10.31
C SER A 45 -6.85 -1.71 -11.74
N THR A 46 -7.88 -1.23 -12.44
CA THR A 46 -7.77 -0.68 -13.80
C THR A 46 -6.75 0.45 -13.89
N ASP A 47 -6.79 1.41 -12.97
CA ASP A 47 -5.80 2.50 -12.97
C ASP A 47 -4.40 2.03 -12.58
N CYS A 48 -4.28 1.04 -11.70
CA CYS A 48 -2.99 0.44 -11.39
C CYS A 48 -2.36 -0.24 -12.60
N LYS A 49 -3.12 -1.09 -13.30
CA LYS A 49 -2.68 -1.83 -14.50
C LYS A 49 -2.24 -0.88 -15.62
N LYS A 50 -2.85 0.31 -15.74
CA LYS A 50 -2.41 1.35 -16.70
C LYS A 50 -0.97 1.85 -16.47
N PHE A 51 -0.46 1.81 -15.23
CA PHE A 51 0.94 2.17 -14.95
C PHE A 51 1.92 1.06 -15.31
N TRP A 52 1.44 -0.18 -15.38
CA TRP A 52 2.25 -1.39 -15.54
C TRP A 52 1.63 -2.34 -16.57
N PRO A 53 1.42 -1.91 -17.82
CA PRO A 53 0.74 -2.73 -18.83
C PRO A 53 1.45 -4.08 -19.08
N GLN A 54 2.78 -4.12 -18.94
CA GLN A 54 3.58 -5.33 -19.06
C GLN A 54 3.41 -6.32 -17.89
N PHE A 55 2.85 -5.87 -16.78
CA PHE A 55 2.58 -6.69 -15.59
C PHE A 55 1.08 -6.79 -15.29
N ALA A 56 0.20 -6.41 -16.23
CA ALA A 56 -1.23 -6.36 -16.01
C ALA A 56 -1.80 -7.73 -15.57
N ASP A 57 -1.29 -8.82 -16.14
CA ASP A 57 -1.70 -10.19 -15.79
C ASP A 57 -1.16 -10.62 -14.40
N ALA A 58 0.02 -10.13 -14.01
CA ALA A 58 0.61 -10.42 -12.71
C ALA A 58 0.00 -9.58 -11.57
N LEU A 59 -0.57 -8.42 -11.89
CA LEU A 59 -1.35 -7.58 -10.99
C LEU A 59 -2.79 -8.10 -10.90
N ASP A 60 -2.93 -9.35 -10.48
CA ASP A 60 -4.21 -9.97 -10.18
C ASP A 60 -4.94 -9.13 -9.12
N GLU A 61 -6.15 -8.67 -9.44
CA GLU A 61 -6.93 -7.78 -8.60
C GLU A 61 -7.61 -8.48 -7.43
N GLU A 62 -7.72 -9.80 -7.49
CA GLU A 62 -8.14 -10.59 -6.34
C GLU A 62 -7.02 -10.60 -5.30
N LEU A 63 -5.76 -10.70 -5.73
CA LEU A 63 -4.61 -10.90 -4.83
C LEU A 63 -3.87 -9.62 -4.44
N PHE A 64 -3.92 -8.59 -5.30
CA PHE A 64 -3.16 -7.36 -5.16
C PHE A 64 -4.04 -6.12 -5.28
N LEU A 65 -3.61 -5.07 -4.59
CA LEU A 65 -4.18 -3.74 -4.69
C LEU A 65 -3.06 -2.72 -4.79
N CYS A 66 -3.40 -1.53 -5.28
CA CYS A 66 -2.43 -0.47 -5.48
C CYS A 66 -2.85 0.83 -4.83
N VAL A 67 -1.86 1.54 -4.30
CA VAL A 67 -2.04 2.90 -3.80
C VAL A 67 -1.18 3.87 -4.58
N TYR A 68 -1.74 5.04 -4.85
CA TYR A 68 -1.01 6.09 -5.52
C TYR A 68 -1.56 7.45 -5.11
N ASN A 69 -0.67 8.37 -4.79
CA ASN A 69 -1.04 9.76 -4.58
C ASN A 69 0.01 10.67 -5.23
N LYS A 70 -0.40 11.39 -6.27
CA LYS A 70 0.48 12.27 -7.06
C LYS A 70 1.06 13.43 -6.26
N LYS A 71 0.39 13.87 -5.18
CA LYS A 71 0.85 14.97 -4.33
C LYS A 71 0.79 14.57 -2.85
N GLY A 72 1.91 14.09 -2.32
CA GLY A 72 2.12 13.93 -0.88
C GLY A 72 2.41 15.27 -0.18
N LYS A 73 2.70 15.21 1.13
CA LYS A 73 2.91 16.41 1.97
C LYS A 73 4.08 17.28 1.52
N SER A 74 5.12 16.68 0.94
CA SER A 74 6.31 17.37 0.43
C SER A 74 6.16 17.85 -1.01
N GLY A 75 4.96 17.74 -1.60
CA GLY A 75 4.74 18.01 -3.03
C GLY A 75 5.21 16.87 -3.95
N GLN A 76 5.79 15.81 -3.39
CA GLN A 76 6.17 14.58 -4.09
C GLN A 76 5.23 13.43 -3.72
N PRO A 77 5.06 12.42 -4.58
CA PRO A 77 4.33 11.20 -4.22
C PRO A 77 4.95 10.52 -3.00
N ASN A 78 4.10 9.94 -2.15
CA ASN A 78 4.57 9.09 -1.06
C ASN A 78 4.73 7.64 -1.56
N SER A 79 5.73 6.93 -1.06
CA SER A 79 5.93 5.51 -1.34
C SER A 79 6.35 4.73 -0.11
N ILE A 80 6.10 3.42 -0.15
CA ILE A 80 6.85 2.45 0.65
C ILE A 80 8.29 2.36 0.12
N CYS A 81 9.20 1.90 0.96
CA CYS A 81 10.59 1.64 0.58
C CYS A 81 11.09 0.30 1.13
N SER A 82 12.32 -0.10 0.78
CA SER A 82 12.95 -1.27 1.38
C SER A 82 12.93 -1.14 2.91
N GLY A 83 12.46 -2.20 3.58
CA GLY A 83 12.19 -2.23 5.02
C GLY A 83 10.72 -2.01 5.39
N ASP A 84 9.87 -1.57 4.46
CA ASP A 84 8.42 -1.44 4.70
C ASP A 84 7.62 -2.70 4.30
N SER A 85 8.24 -3.68 3.64
CA SER A 85 7.57 -4.95 3.24
C SER A 85 6.91 -5.62 4.46
N GLY A 86 5.68 -6.09 4.27
CA GLY A 86 4.80 -6.61 5.33
C GLY A 86 4.09 -5.53 6.16
N GLY A 87 4.47 -4.26 6.01
CA GLY A 87 3.86 -3.12 6.70
C GLY A 87 2.40 -2.91 6.32
N PRO A 88 1.57 -2.36 7.22
CA PRO A 88 0.13 -2.29 7.01
C PRO A 88 -0.30 -1.11 6.14
N LEU A 89 -1.41 -1.31 5.42
CA LEU A 89 -2.19 -0.26 4.79
C LEU A 89 -3.57 -0.19 5.45
N TYR A 90 -3.85 0.94 6.09
CA TYR A 90 -5.12 1.20 6.76
C TYR A 90 -5.95 2.24 5.99
N CYS A 91 -7.22 1.94 5.72
CA CYS A 91 -8.15 2.82 5.02
C CYS A 91 -9.40 3.11 5.86
N GLY A 92 -10.33 3.87 5.27
CA GLY A 92 -11.57 4.31 5.90
C GLY A 92 -11.45 5.66 6.61
N PRO A 93 -12.59 6.27 7.04
CA PRO A 93 -12.61 7.59 7.67
C PRO A 93 -11.72 7.67 8.92
N ASN A 94 -11.69 6.59 9.69
CA ASN A 94 -10.93 6.49 10.94
C ASN A 94 -9.56 5.83 10.78
N LYS A 95 -9.20 5.36 9.57
CA LYS A 95 -7.95 4.64 9.30
C LYS A 95 -7.77 3.41 10.19
N ASP A 96 -8.86 2.68 10.40
CA ASP A 96 -8.93 1.55 11.35
C ASP A 96 -9.21 0.20 10.67
N ILE A 97 -9.39 0.19 9.35
CA ILE A 97 -9.57 -1.04 8.55
C ILE A 97 -8.26 -1.39 7.85
N LEU A 98 -7.70 -2.54 8.18
CA LEU A 98 -6.56 -3.11 7.47
C LEU A 98 -7.04 -3.66 6.13
N VAL A 99 -6.58 -3.04 5.05
CA VAL A 99 -6.95 -3.43 3.67
C VAL A 99 -5.85 -4.19 2.96
N GLY A 100 -4.59 -4.00 3.37
CA GLY A 100 -3.46 -4.59 2.66
C GLY A 100 -2.16 -4.61 3.45
N THR A 101 -1.21 -5.37 2.94
CA THR A 101 0.16 -5.48 3.46
C THR A 101 1.16 -5.19 2.34
N ALA A 102 2.21 -4.44 2.62
CA ALA A 102 3.15 -3.98 1.59
C ALA A 102 3.92 -5.17 0.99
N VAL A 103 3.91 -5.31 -0.34
CA VAL A 103 4.67 -6.37 -1.03
C VAL A 103 6.14 -5.98 -1.10
N GLY A 104 6.42 -4.79 -1.61
CA GLY A 104 7.77 -4.26 -1.78
C GLY A 104 7.78 -2.99 -2.61
N SER A 105 8.91 -2.28 -2.57
CA SER A 105 9.08 -1.01 -3.27
C SER A 105 9.88 -1.15 -4.55
N ASN A 106 9.78 -0.14 -5.43
CA ASN A 106 10.79 0.04 -6.45
C ASN A 106 12.15 0.44 -5.82
N ALA A 107 13.23 0.30 -6.59
CA ALA A 107 14.59 0.49 -6.08
C ALA A 107 14.90 1.93 -5.60
N ASN A 108 14.16 2.93 -6.10
CA ASN A 108 14.44 4.36 -5.84
C ASN A 108 13.52 5.03 -4.82
N CYS A 109 12.41 4.38 -4.43
CA CYS A 109 11.45 4.86 -3.44
C CYS A 109 10.97 6.31 -3.68
N LYS A 110 10.78 6.67 -4.95
CA LYS A 110 10.34 8.03 -5.35
C LYS A 110 8.82 8.17 -5.46
N GLY A 111 8.08 7.07 -5.35
CA GLY A 111 6.62 7.05 -5.48
C GLY A 111 6.06 7.49 -6.83
N MET A 112 6.88 7.54 -7.90
CA MET A 112 6.43 7.94 -9.25
C MET A 112 5.47 6.95 -9.92
N SER A 113 5.26 5.79 -9.30
CA SER A 113 4.35 4.75 -9.76
C SER A 113 3.55 4.22 -8.56
N PRO A 114 2.38 3.57 -8.79
CA PRO A 114 1.61 2.96 -7.73
C PRO A 114 2.44 1.96 -6.92
N GLN A 115 2.18 1.94 -5.62
CA GLN A 115 2.78 1.00 -4.69
C GLN A 115 1.84 -0.19 -4.54
N VAL A 116 2.38 -1.41 -4.56
CA VAL A 116 1.61 -2.66 -4.55
C VAL A 116 1.54 -3.25 -3.16
N PHE A 117 0.36 -3.69 -2.79
CA PHE A 117 0.04 -4.33 -1.53
C PHE A 117 -0.73 -5.62 -1.80
N THR A 118 -0.60 -6.62 -0.94
CA THR A 118 -1.47 -7.78 -0.93
C THR A 118 -2.87 -7.37 -0.49
N ASN A 119 -3.90 -7.89 -1.14
CA ASN A 119 -5.30 -7.66 -0.77
C ASN A 119 -5.68 -8.52 0.44
N VAL A 120 -5.86 -7.91 1.61
CA VAL A 120 -6.18 -8.65 2.85
C VAL A 120 -7.55 -9.32 2.78
N ALA A 121 -8.52 -8.76 2.07
CA ALA A 121 -9.85 -9.32 1.95
C ALA A 121 -9.82 -10.74 1.33
N ALA A 122 -8.95 -10.97 0.35
CA ALA A 122 -8.79 -12.27 -0.31
C ALA A 122 -8.25 -13.38 0.61
N TYR A 123 -7.58 -13.02 1.71
CA TYR A 123 -7.03 -13.99 2.66
C TYR A 123 -7.85 -14.07 3.95
N LYS A 124 -8.99 -13.39 4.04
CA LYS A 124 -9.76 -13.27 5.28
C LYS A 124 -10.26 -14.62 5.79
N GLU A 125 -10.77 -15.48 4.91
CA GLU A 125 -11.22 -16.82 5.28
C GLU A 125 -10.07 -17.69 5.78
N TRP A 126 -8.93 -17.66 5.07
CA TRP A 126 -7.72 -18.37 5.49
C TRP A 126 -7.22 -17.87 6.85
N LEU A 127 -7.22 -16.55 7.09
CA LEU A 127 -6.85 -15.97 8.38
C LEU A 127 -7.79 -16.43 9.50
N ALA A 128 -9.10 -16.53 9.23
CA ALA A 128 -10.09 -16.97 10.21
C ALA A 128 -9.97 -18.47 10.56
N ASP A 129 -9.45 -19.30 9.65
CA ASP A 129 -9.16 -20.71 9.91
C ASP A 129 -7.88 -20.92 10.74
N LYS A 130 -6.95 -19.95 10.73
CA LYS A 130 -5.64 -20.06 11.39
C LYS A 130 -5.49 -19.31 12.71
N LEU A 131 -6.48 -18.49 13.08
CA LEU A 131 -6.50 -17.68 14.31
C LEU A 131 -7.58 -18.16 15.27
#